data_AF-A0A661N2E7-F1
#
_entry.id   AF-A0A661N2E7-F1
#
_cell.length_a   1.000
_cell.length_b   1.000
_cell.length_c   1.000
_cell.angle_alpha   90.00
_cell.angle_beta   90.00
_cell.angle_gamma   90.00
#
_symmetry.space_group_name_H-M   'P 1'
#
loop_
_entity.id
_entity.type
_entity.pdbx_description
1 polymer ?
#
loop_
_entity_poly.entity_id
_entity_poly.type
_entity_poly.pdbx_seq_one_letter_code
_entity_poly.pdbx_strand_id
1 'polypeptide(L)'
;MSEELTRVVTWSDLVDRRPVRAEVEGVPLVVIRLGDEAHVLHRLCPHRGADLAEGTIEGTEIVCAEHGWGFQCATGESEAIAGADIKRFRVWVNQPLDEVQIDAAEARAFREDQVDAIAYDL
;
A
#
# COMPACT_ATOMS: atom_id res chain seq x y z
N MET A 1 -19.67 -6.33 -9.48
CA MET A 1 -19.14 -4.97 -9.28
C MET A 1 -18.03 -4.78 -10.29
N SER A 2 -18.10 -3.76 -11.13
CA SER A 2 -17.06 -3.44 -12.12
C SER A 2 -15.84 -2.86 -11.42
N GLU A 3 -14.65 -3.15 -11.93
CA GLU A 3 -13.38 -2.55 -11.46
C GLU A 3 -13.34 -1.08 -11.90
N GLU A 4 -13.04 -0.16 -10.98
CA GLU A 4 -12.84 1.26 -11.26
C GLU A 4 -11.34 1.55 -11.32
N LEU A 5 -10.66 1.04 -12.35
CA LEU A 5 -9.21 1.17 -12.48
C LEU A 5 -8.79 2.64 -12.56
N THR A 6 -7.94 3.05 -11.63
CA THR A 6 -7.37 4.40 -11.57
C THR A 6 -5.86 4.33 -11.47
N ARG A 7 -5.17 5.24 -12.15
CA ARG A 7 -3.70 5.35 -12.13
C ARG A 7 -3.24 5.83 -10.76
N VAL A 8 -2.23 5.15 -10.22
CA VAL A 8 -1.58 5.49 -8.95
C VAL A 8 -0.24 6.17 -9.19
N VAL A 9 0.60 5.57 -10.04
CA VAL A 9 1.93 6.08 -10.41
C VAL A 9 2.28 5.66 -11.84
N THR A 10 3.28 6.31 -12.42
CA THR A 10 3.94 5.84 -13.65
C THR A 10 4.78 4.60 -13.33
N TRP A 11 4.72 3.55 -14.15
CA TRP A 11 5.52 2.34 -13.91
C TRP A 11 7.02 2.60 -14.04
N SER A 12 7.44 3.36 -15.05
CA SER A 12 8.84 3.69 -15.29
C SER A 12 9.48 4.61 -14.24
N ASP A 13 8.68 5.36 -13.48
CA ASP A 13 9.14 6.18 -12.36
C ASP A 13 9.48 5.34 -11.11
N LEU A 14 9.00 4.08 -11.05
CA LEU A 14 9.29 3.19 -9.93
C LEU A 14 10.70 2.61 -10.07
N VAL A 15 11.60 3.09 -9.21
CA VAL A 15 12.89 2.46 -8.95
C VAL A 15 12.67 1.19 -8.14
N ASP A 16 13.31 0.10 -8.56
CA ASP A 16 13.24 -1.18 -7.85
C ASP A 16 13.60 -1.01 -6.37
N ARG A 17 12.81 -1.64 -5.50
CA ARG A 17 12.98 -1.64 -4.04
C ARG A 17 12.99 -0.27 -3.36
N ARG A 18 12.43 0.76 -4.02
CA ARG A 18 12.27 2.09 -3.44
C ARG A 18 10.78 2.38 -3.21
N PRO A 19 10.31 2.47 -1.96
CA PRO A 19 8.94 2.85 -1.66
C PRO A 19 8.60 4.25 -2.19
N VAL A 20 7.41 4.42 -2.75
CA VAL A 20 6.90 5.69 -3.26
C VAL A 20 5.53 5.99 -2.67
N ARG A 21 5.31 7.26 -2.32
CA ARG A 21 4.03 7.76 -1.80
C ARG A 21 3.02 7.91 -2.93
N ALA A 22 1.79 7.49 -2.67
CA ALA A 22 0.66 7.79 -3.53
C ALA A 22 -0.62 7.98 -2.70
N GLU A 23 -1.70 8.39 -3.36
CA GLU A 23 -3.01 8.53 -2.75
C GLU A 23 -4.08 8.24 -3.81
N VAL A 24 -5.12 7.51 -3.41
CA VAL A 24 -6.32 7.29 -4.21
C VAL A 24 -7.51 7.40 -3.28
N GLU A 25 -8.55 8.15 -3.67
CA GLU A 25 -9.75 8.32 -2.86
C GLU A 25 -9.46 8.81 -1.43
N GLY A 26 -8.40 9.62 -1.22
CA GLY A 26 -7.99 10.06 0.11
C GLY A 26 -7.36 8.98 1.00
N VAL A 27 -7.13 7.77 0.46
CA VAL A 27 -6.40 6.70 1.16
C VAL A 27 -4.91 6.86 0.88
N PRO A 28 -4.06 7.00 1.91
CA PRO A 28 -2.63 7.09 1.73
C PRO A 28 -2.05 5.71 1.38
N LEU A 29 -1.31 5.65 0.27
CA LEU A 29 -0.76 4.42 -0.29
C LEU A 29 0.77 4.47 -0.34
N VAL A 30 1.39 3.30 -0.20
CA VAL A 30 2.80 3.08 -0.53
C VAL A 30 2.88 2.10 -1.70
N VAL A 31 3.59 2.51 -2.75
CA VAL A 31 3.82 1.72 -3.96
C VAL A 31 5.26 1.21 -3.94
N ILE A 32 5.44 -0.08 -4.17
CA ILE A 32 6.73 -0.76 -4.10
C ILE A 32 6.89 -1.57 -5.37
N ARG A 33 8.01 -1.39 -6.06
CA ARG A 33 8.41 -2.26 -7.16
C ARG A 33 9.38 -3.32 -6.64
N LEU A 34 9.11 -4.58 -6.97
CA LEU A 34 10.02 -5.71 -6.76
C LEU A 34 10.21 -6.43 -8.11
N GLY A 35 11.32 -6.16 -8.78
CA GLY A 35 11.58 -6.67 -10.13
C GLY A 35 10.56 -6.14 -11.13
N ASP A 36 9.74 -7.04 -11.69
CA ASP A 36 8.70 -6.72 -12.67
C ASP A 36 7.29 -6.67 -12.07
N GLU A 37 7.19 -6.70 -10.75
CA GLU A 37 5.92 -6.61 -10.02
C GLU A 37 5.80 -5.27 -9.28
N ALA A 38 4.55 -4.80 -9.15
CA ALA A 38 4.19 -3.68 -8.29
C ALA A 38 3.27 -4.16 -7.15
N HIS A 39 3.53 -3.67 -5.95
CA HIS A 39 2.72 -3.87 -4.77
C HIS A 39 2.22 -2.52 -4.26
N VAL A 40 0.95 -2.48 -3.84
CA VAL A 40 0.33 -1.27 -3.29
C VAL A 40 -0.33 -1.63 -1.96
N LEU A 41 0.12 -0.97 -0.90
CA LEU A 41 -0.30 -1.20 0.48
C LEU A 41 -0.79 0.11 1.10
N HIS A 42 -1.54 0.02 2.20
CA HIS A 42 -1.82 1.18 3.05
C HIS A 42 -0.51 1.72 3.62
N ARG A 43 -0.30 3.05 3.52
CA ARG A 43 0.99 3.68 3.83
C ARG A 43 1.28 3.80 5.32
N LEU A 44 0.25 3.82 6.17
CA LEU A 44 0.44 4.12 7.58
C LEU A 44 0.65 2.83 8.37
N CYS A 45 1.77 2.75 9.07
CA CYS A 45 2.12 1.66 9.96
C CYS A 45 1.08 1.56 11.10
N PRO A 46 0.42 0.40 11.29
CA PRO A 46 -0.67 0.24 12.27
C PRO A 46 -0.21 0.39 13.72
N HIS A 47 1.09 0.35 13.99
CA HIS A 47 1.63 0.58 15.32
C HIS A 47 1.33 2.02 15.82
N ARG A 48 1.70 3.05 15.04
CA ARG A 48 1.60 4.48 15.45
C ARG A 48 1.42 5.46 14.28
N GLY A 49 0.97 4.99 13.12
CA GLY A 49 0.75 5.82 11.93
C GLY A 49 2.02 6.30 11.24
N ALA A 50 3.18 5.69 11.54
CA ALA A 50 4.44 6.01 10.89
C ALA A 50 4.37 5.76 9.38
N ASP A 51 5.17 6.51 8.64
CA ASP A 51 5.10 6.55 7.20
C ASP A 51 5.93 5.45 6.55
N LEU A 52 5.28 4.43 6.00
CA LEU A 52 6.01 3.31 5.39
C LEU A 52 6.79 3.73 4.14
N ALA A 53 6.43 4.85 3.50
CA ALA A 53 7.19 5.35 2.35
C ALA A 53 8.59 5.90 2.74
N GLU A 54 8.83 6.18 4.03
CA GLU A 54 10.17 6.51 4.57
C GLU A 54 10.93 5.25 5.02
N GLY A 55 10.30 4.08 4.92
CA GLY A 55 10.89 2.78 5.26
C GLY A 55 11.86 2.22 4.23
N THR A 56 12.31 1.00 4.47
CA THR A 56 13.25 0.27 3.60
C THR A 56 12.66 -1.07 3.17
N ILE A 57 13.13 -1.60 2.05
CA ILE A 57 12.79 -2.96 1.63
C ILE A 57 13.87 -3.92 2.11
N GLU A 58 13.46 -4.92 2.90
CA GLU A 58 14.31 -6.03 3.34
C GLU A 58 13.75 -7.34 2.78
N GLY A 59 14.47 -7.98 1.85
CA GLY A 59 13.95 -9.15 1.14
C GLY A 59 12.72 -8.81 0.29
N THR A 60 11.54 -9.24 0.76
CA THR A 60 10.21 -8.97 0.18
C THR A 60 9.31 -8.18 1.13
N GLU A 61 9.85 -7.65 2.21
CA GLU A 61 9.10 -6.89 3.21
C GLU A 61 9.39 -5.40 3.11
N ILE A 62 8.38 -4.59 3.41
CA ILE A 62 8.57 -3.18 3.74
C ILE A 62 8.72 -3.04 5.26
N VAL A 63 9.83 -2.44 5.67
CA VAL A 63 10.21 -2.26 7.07
C VAL A 63 10.05 -0.80 7.46
N CYS A 64 9.23 -0.56 8.49
CA CYS A 64 8.98 0.77 9.04
C CYS A 64 10.27 1.38 9.62
N ALA A 65 10.63 2.59 9.18
CA ALA A 65 11.85 3.28 9.61
C ALA A 65 11.89 3.62 11.11
N GLU A 66 10.73 3.75 11.76
CA GLU A 66 10.65 4.21 13.16
C GLU A 66 10.94 3.08 14.16
N HIS A 67 10.27 1.93 14.01
CA HIS A 67 10.29 0.84 14.99
C HIS A 67 10.56 -0.55 14.38
N GLY A 68 10.89 -0.61 13.09
CA GLY A 68 11.33 -1.84 12.43
C GLY A 68 10.25 -2.90 12.21
N TRP A 69 8.96 -2.55 12.25
CA TRP A 69 7.91 -3.50 11.87
C TRP A 69 7.96 -3.77 10.37
N GLY A 70 8.16 -5.04 10.02
CA GLY A 70 8.13 -5.57 8.66
C GLY A 70 6.74 -6.05 8.27
N PHE A 71 6.40 -5.85 6.99
CA PHE A 71 5.18 -6.35 6.38
C PHE A 71 5.49 -6.93 5.01
N GLN A 72 4.99 -8.13 4.71
CA GLN A 72 5.18 -8.76 3.42
C GLN A 72 4.52 -7.96 2.30
N CYS A 73 5.28 -7.56 1.27
CA CYS A 73 4.75 -6.69 0.20
C CYS A 73 3.61 -7.35 -0.58
N ALA A 74 3.67 -8.67 -0.73
CA ALA A 74 2.70 -9.44 -1.52
C ALA A 74 1.37 -9.67 -0.80
N THR A 75 1.34 -9.66 0.54
CA THR A 75 0.15 -10.02 1.33
C THR A 75 -0.30 -8.92 2.29
N GLY A 76 0.62 -8.07 2.74
CA GLY A 76 0.42 -7.09 3.81
C GLY A 76 0.55 -7.68 5.21
N GLU A 77 0.86 -8.98 5.33
CA GLU A 77 0.94 -9.66 6.62
C GLU A 77 2.13 -9.17 7.44
N SER A 78 1.93 -9.01 8.74
CA SER A 78 2.98 -8.68 9.70
C SER A 78 3.64 -9.95 10.21
N GLU A 79 4.96 -10.10 10.01
CA GLU A 79 5.72 -11.18 10.64
C GLU A 79 6.02 -10.89 12.12
N ALA A 80 6.05 -9.61 12.49
CA ALA A 80 6.41 -9.19 13.85
C ALA A 80 5.28 -9.42 14.87
N ILE A 81 4.03 -9.15 14.47
CA ILE A 81 2.85 -9.25 15.35
C ILE A 81 1.68 -9.84 14.59
N ALA A 82 1.23 -11.02 15.02
CA ALA A 82 0.06 -11.69 14.45
C ALA A 82 -1.19 -10.81 14.52
N GLY A 83 -1.86 -10.65 13.37
CA GLY A 83 -3.09 -9.87 13.23
C GLY A 83 -2.89 -8.36 13.12
N ALA A 84 -1.64 -7.88 13.09
CA ALA A 84 -1.32 -6.47 12.84
C ALA A 84 -1.02 -6.21 11.36
N ASP A 85 -1.79 -6.83 10.47
CA ASP A 85 -1.58 -6.78 9.02
C ASP A 85 -1.99 -5.43 8.45
N ILE A 86 -1.41 -5.05 7.30
CA ILE A 86 -1.79 -3.86 6.56
C ILE A 86 -2.57 -4.22 5.29
N LYS A 87 -3.52 -3.36 4.94
CA LYS A 87 -4.33 -3.54 3.73
C LYS A 87 -3.45 -3.53 2.48
N ARG A 88 -3.53 -4.60 1.68
CA ARG A 88 -3.10 -4.64 0.28
C ARG A 88 -4.25 -4.33 -0.66
N PHE A 89 -3.96 -3.56 -1.70
CA PHE A 89 -4.90 -3.26 -2.78
C PHE A 89 -4.62 -4.15 -3.99
N ARG A 90 -5.65 -4.44 -4.78
CA ARG A 90 -5.44 -5.10 -6.08
C ARG A 90 -4.69 -4.16 -7.02
N VAL A 91 -3.72 -4.70 -7.74
CA VAL A 91 -2.79 -3.94 -8.57
C VAL A 91 -2.79 -4.48 -9.99
N TRP A 92 -2.80 -3.57 -10.95
CA TRP A 92 -2.61 -3.86 -12.37
C TRP A 92 -1.46 -3.01 -12.91
N VAL A 93 -0.52 -3.64 -13.60
CA VAL A 93 0.54 -2.93 -14.32
C VAL A 93 0.20 -2.93 -15.80
N ASN A 94 -0.13 -1.76 -16.33
CA ASN A 94 -0.40 -1.54 -17.75
C ASN A 94 0.86 -0.95 -18.40
N GLN A 95 1.78 -1.83 -18.82
CA GLN A 95 3.05 -1.39 -19.43
C GLN A 95 2.87 -0.58 -20.72
N PRO A 96 1.92 -0.88 -21.63
CA PRO A 96 1.68 -0.02 -22.80
C PRO A 96 1.29 1.42 -22.46
N LEU A 97 0.61 1.65 -21.33
CA LEU A 97 0.26 3.00 -20.84
C LEU A 97 1.28 3.55 -19.81
N ASP A 98 2.26 2.74 -19.42
CA ASP A 98 3.23 3.04 -18.37
C ASP A 98 2.57 3.36 -17.02
N GLU A 99 1.56 2.58 -16.63
CA GLU A 99 0.72 2.83 -15.46
C GLU A 99 0.72 1.68 -14.46
N VAL A 100 0.84 2.02 -13.18
CA VAL A 100 0.37 1.16 -12.09
C VAL A 100 -1.01 1.66 -11.67
N GLN A 101 -1.97 0.74 -11.64
CA GLN A 101 -3.37 1.03 -11.37
C GLN A 101 -3.88 0.20 -10.19
N ILE A 102 -4.88 0.74 -9.47
CA ILE A 102 -5.67 0.01 -8.48
C ILE A 102 -7.16 0.22 -8.73
N ASP A 103 -8.01 -0.52 -8.03
CA ASP A 103 -9.46 -0.33 -8.03
C ASP A 103 -9.87 0.80 -7.07
N ALA A 104 -10.34 1.92 -7.60
CA ALA A 104 -10.76 3.07 -6.80
C ALA A 104 -11.93 2.73 -5.87
N ALA A 105 -12.82 1.83 -6.28
CA ALA A 105 -13.93 1.39 -5.44
C ALA A 105 -13.44 0.60 -4.21
N GLU A 106 -12.37 -0.20 -4.36
CA GLU A 106 -11.72 -0.91 -3.25
C GLU A 106 -11.09 0.08 -2.26
N ALA A 107 -10.40 1.12 -2.75
CA ALA A 107 -9.82 2.16 -1.91
C ALA A 107 -10.90 2.94 -1.14
N ARG A 108 -11.98 3.33 -1.82
CA ARG A 108 -13.09 4.04 -1.19
C ARG A 108 -13.76 3.22 -0.08
N ALA A 109 -14.05 1.95 -0.34
CA ALA A 109 -14.64 1.06 0.65
C ALA A 109 -13.74 0.92 1.88
N PHE A 110 -12.42 0.73 1.68
CA PHE A 110 -11.48 0.69 2.80
C PHE A 110 -11.49 1.98 3.63
N ARG A 111 -11.55 3.15 2.99
CA ARG A 111 -11.63 4.43 3.71
C ARG A 111 -12.90 4.51 4.57
N GLU A 112 -14.04 4.12 4.00
CA GLU A 112 -15.33 4.14 4.71
C GLU A 112 -15.30 3.22 5.93
N ASP A 113 -14.76 2.01 5.80
CA ASP A 113 -14.57 1.07 6.93
C ASP A 113 -13.69 1.66 8.04
N GLN A 114 -12.63 2.40 7.68
CA GLN A 114 -11.75 3.06 8.66
C GLN A 114 -12.43 4.25 9.36
N VAL A 115 -13.26 5.02 8.64
CA VAL A 115 -14.02 6.13 9.22
C VAL A 115 -15.06 5.62 10.21
N ASP A 116 -15.78 4.55 9.85
CA ASP A 116 -16.76 3.93 10.73
C ASP A 116 -16.09 3.35 11.98
N ALA A 117 -14.93 2.69 11.84
CA ALA A 117 -14.18 2.19 12.99
C ALA A 117 -13.81 3.30 13.99
N ILE A 118 -13.45 4.50 13.51
CA ILE A 118 -13.14 5.65 14.36
C ILE A 118 -14.40 6.25 14.99
N ALA A 119 -15.51 6.29 14.23
CA ALA A 119 -16.77 6.87 14.70
C ALA A 119 -17.43 6.06 15.83
N TYR A 120 -17.18 4.75 15.90
CA TYR A 120 -17.71 3.87 16.96
C TYR A 120 -16.81 3.76 18.21
N ASP A 121 -15.59 4.31 18.18
CA ASP A 121 -14.65 4.35 19.32
C ASP A 121 -14.75 5.66 20.14
N LEU A 122 -15.81 6.45 19.90
CA LEU A 122 -16.19 7.69 20.62
C LEU A 122 -17.51 7.50 21.40
#